data_AF-A0A5J5GI04-F1
#
_entry.id   AF-A0A5J5GI04-F1
#
_cell.length_a   1.000
_cell.length_b   1.000
_cell.length_c   1.000
_cell.angle_alpha   90.00
_cell.angle_beta   90.00
_cell.angle_gamma   90.00
#
_symmetry.space_group_name_H-M   'P 1'
#
loop_
_entity.id
_entity.type
_entity.pdbx_description
1 polymer ?
#
loop_
_entity_poly.entity_id
_entity_poly.type
_entity_poly.pdbx_seq_one_letter_code
_entity_poly.pdbx_strand_id
1 'polypeptide(L)' 'MLDTNEFILLKALYDEDLSNAVLDKDIIRIDVILNSEKYEYEMKNGFVDYKPINIEYVHQQHTAEIKDPKLIDLLL' A
#
# COMPACT_ATOMS: atom_id res chain seq x y z
N MET A 1 -14.54 3.42 -4.50
CA MET A 1 -13.91 3.70 -3.20
C MET A 1 -13.00 2.52 -2.94
N LEU A 2 -11.70 2.75 -2.82
CA LEU A 2 -10.76 1.67 -2.52
C LEU A 2 -10.89 1.33 -1.04
N ASP A 3 -10.75 0.08 -0.65
CA ASP A 3 -10.52 -0.19 0.76
C ASP A 3 -9.06 0.04 1.15
N THR A 4 -8.78 0.09 2.46
CA THR A 4 -7.44 0.37 2.98
C THR A 4 -6.38 -0.58 2.43
N ASN A 5 -6.70 -1.86 2.21
CA ASN A 5 -5.74 -2.83 1.69
C ASN A 5 -5.47 -2.60 0.21
N GLU A 6 -6.51 -2.35 -0.58
CA GLU A 6 -6.40 -2.00 -2.01
C GLU A 6 -5.62 -0.69 -2.20
N PHE A 7 -5.85 0.29 -1.32
CA PHE A 7 -5.11 1.55 -1.32
C PHE A 7 -3.62 1.34 -1.02
N ILE A 8 -3.29 0.53 0.00
CA ILE A 8 -1.90 0.20 0.33
C ILE A 8 -1.21 -0.45 -0.88
N LEU A 9 -1.83 -1.47 -1.50
CA LEU A 9 -1.26 -2.16 -2.65
C LEU A 9 -0.96 -1.18 -3.80
N LEU A 10 -1.94 -0.35 -4.16
CA LEU A 10 -1.77 0.64 -5.23
C LEU A 10 -0.62 1.62 -4.94
N LYS A 11 -0.55 2.15 -3.72
CA LYS A 11 0.45 3.16 -3.36
C LYS A 11 1.84 2.56 -3.18
N ALA A 12 1.94 1.34 -2.65
CA ALA A 12 3.20 0.63 -2.45
C ALA A 12 3.96 0.35 -3.76
N LEU A 13 3.30 0.36 -4.92
CA LEU A 13 3.96 0.27 -6.23
C LEU A 13 4.84 1.48 -6.56
N TYR A 14 4.52 2.66 -6.01
CA TYR A 14 5.18 3.93 -6.34
C TYR A 14 5.80 4.63 -5.14
N ASP A 15 5.50 4.17 -3.93
CA ASP A 15 6.05 4.67 -2.68
C ASP A 15 6.99 3.65 -2.07
N GLU A 16 8.29 3.91 -2.18
CA GLU A 16 9.35 3.03 -1.65
C GLU A 16 9.23 2.81 -0.15
N ASP A 17 8.87 3.84 0.64
CA ASP A 17 8.76 3.71 2.09
C ASP A 17 7.59 2.79 2.48
N LEU A 18 6.47 2.91 1.78
CA LEU A 18 5.31 2.06 1.99
C LEU A 18 5.57 0.63 1.47
N SER A 19 6.22 0.51 0.32
CA SER A 19 6.66 -0.77 -0.25
C SER A 19 7.52 -1.55 0.73
N ASN A 20 8.54 -0.90 1.30
CA ASN A 20 9.43 -1.51 2.28
C ASN A 20 8.67 -1.90 3.56
N ALA A 21 7.78 -1.04 4.06
CA ALA A 21 6.95 -1.35 5.23
C ALA A 21 6.04 -2.57 5.01
N VAL A 22 5.48 -2.74 3.81
CA VAL A 22 4.69 -3.92 3.42
C VAL A 22 5.55 -5.18 3.32
N LEU A 23 6.75 -5.08 2.74
CA LEU A 23 7.69 -6.20 2.64
C LEU A 23 8.18 -6.65 4.01
N ASP A 24 8.44 -5.72 4.92
CA ASP A 24 8.85 -5.98 6.31
C ASP A 24 7.68 -6.44 7.20
N LYS A 25 6.44 -6.40 6.67
CA LYS A 25 5.19 -6.66 7.41
C LYS A 25 5.02 -5.74 8.64
N ASP A 26 5.54 -4.52 8.58
CA ASP A 26 5.50 -3.56 9.68
C ASP A 26 4.19 -2.75 9.65
N ILE A 27 3.17 -3.26 10.32
CA ILE A 27 1.85 -2.60 10.44
C ILE A 27 1.96 -1.21 11.04
N ILE A 28 2.85 -1.00 12.03
CA ILE A 28 2.94 0.29 12.72
C ILE A 28 3.49 1.34 11.74
N ARG A 29 4.54 0.98 10.99
CA ARG A 29 5.10 1.86 9.96
C ARG A 29 4.11 2.16 8.85
N ILE A 30 3.33 1.17 8.40
CA ILE A 30 2.25 1.38 7.41
C ILE A 30 1.23 2.39 7.94
N ASP A 31 0.75 2.22 9.17
CA ASP A 31 -0.23 3.14 9.76
C ASP A 31 0.30 4.57 9.88
N VAL A 32 1.57 4.74 10.28
CA VAL A 32 2.24 6.05 10.31
C VAL A 32 2.29 6.69 8.91
N ILE A 33 2.61 5.92 7.87
CA ILE A 33 2.66 6.42 6.49
C ILE A 33 1.27 6.82 6.00
N LEU A 34 0.25 5.98 6.22
CA LEU A 34 -1.13 6.26 5.80
C LEU A 34 -1.72 7.50 6.48
N ASN A 35 -1.34 7.76 7.73
CA ASN A 35 -1.77 8.94 8.49
C ASN A 35 -0.83 10.14 8.34
N SER A 36 0.21 10.06 7.51
CA SER A 36 1.09 11.19 7.21
C SER A 36 0.40 12.20 6.28
N GLU A 37 0.92 13.43 6.23
CA GLU A 37 0.45 14.48 5.31
C GLU A 37 0.38 14.04 3.84
N LYS A 38 1.16 13.01 3.46
CA LYS A 38 1.22 12.45 2.10
C LYS A 38 -0.10 11.81 1.65
N TYR A 39 -0.79 11.12 2.57
CA TYR A 39 -2.01 10.36 2.27
C TYR A 39 -3.23 10.79 3.08
N GLU A 40 -3.04 11.74 4.00
CA GLU A 40 -4.11 12.28 4.85
C GLU A 40 -5.32 12.76 4.04
N TYR A 41 -5.09 13.39 2.87
CA TYR A 41 -6.17 13.85 2.01
C TYR A 41 -7.03 12.69 1.49
N GLU A 42 -6.44 11.65 0.91
CA GLU A 42 -7.19 10.49 0.42
C GLU A 42 -7.89 9.74 1.55
N MET A 43 -7.20 9.56 2.69
CA MET A 43 -7.71 8.84 3.85
C MET A 43 -8.89 9.56 4.53
N LYS A 44 -8.90 10.90 4.56
CA LYS A 44 -9.94 11.68 5.27
C LYS A 44 -11.11 12.14 4.41
N ASN A 45 -10.96 12.20 3.08
CA ASN A 45 -11.99 12.75 2.18
C ASN A 45 -12.88 11.68 1.52
N GLY A 46 -12.96 10.48 2.10
CA GLY A 46 -13.87 9.42 1.63
C GLY A 46 -13.45 8.75 0.32
N PHE A 47 -12.18 8.90 -0.09
CA PHE A 47 -11.63 8.14 -1.22
C PHE A 47 -11.29 6.69 -0.83
N VAL A 48 -11.00 6.50 0.46
CA VAL A 48 -10.63 5.21 1.07
C VAL A 48 -11.68 4.79 2.09
N ASP A 49 -12.16 3.56 1.97
CA ASP A 49 -12.97 2.88 2.98
C ASP A 49 -12.05 2.27 4.04
N TYR A 50 -12.24 2.67 5.30
CA TYR A 50 -11.40 2.17 6.37
C TYR A 50 -11.76 0.72 6.70
N LYS A 51 -10.80 -0.19 6.46
CA LYS A 51 -10.89 -1.60 6.85
C LYS A 51 -9.64 -2.00 7.62
N PRO A 52 -9.73 -2.99 8.53
CA PRO A 52 -8.55 -3.54 9.17
C PRO A 52 -7.50 -3.96 8.14
N ILE A 53 -6.25 -3.56 8.38
CA ILE A 53 -5.12 -3.93 7.53
C ILE A 53 -4.89 -5.44 7.69
N ASN A 54 -5.00 -6.19 6.59
CA ASN A 54 -4.62 -7.58 6.52
C ASN A 54 -3.18 -7.66 5.98
N ILE A 55 -2.21 -7.57 6.88
CA ILE A 55 -0.79 -7.49 6.50
C ILE A 55 -0.32 -8.71 5.70
N GLU A 56 -0.84 -9.90 6.00
CA GLU A 56 -0.49 -11.12 5.28
C GLU A 56 -0.98 -11.07 3.84
N TYR A 57 -2.23 -10.62 3.64
CA TYR A 57 -2.79 -10.43 2.32
C TYR A 57 -2.00 -9.39 1.51
N VAL A 58 -1.79 -8.19 2.09
CA VAL A 58 -1.12 -7.09 1.41
C VAL A 58 0.33 -7.45 1.07
N HIS A 59 1.06 -8.09 1.99
CA HIS A 59 2.40 -8.58 1.75
C HIS A 59 2.46 -9.60 0.60
N GLN A 60 1.55 -10.59 0.60
CA GLN A 60 1.53 -11.63 -0.42
C GLN A 60 1.22 -11.06 -1.80
N GLN A 61 0.22 -10.16 -1.92
CA GLN A 61 -0.13 -9.55 -3.19
C GLN A 61 0.97 -8.63 -3.70
N HIS A 62 1.48 -7.72 -2.85
CA HIS A 62 2.56 -6.81 -3.24
C HIS A 62 3.81 -7.57 -3.70
N THR A 63 4.19 -8.63 -2.98
CA THR A 63 5.32 -9.48 -3.36
C THR A 63 5.11 -10.18 -4.71
N ALA A 64 3.86 -10.54 -5.04
CA ALA A 64 3.53 -11.14 -6.33
C ALA A 64 3.60 -10.09 -7.46
N GLU A 65 3.12 -8.88 -7.21
CA GLU A 65 3.10 -7.77 -8.16
C GLU A 65 4.51 -7.27 -8.53
N ILE A 66 5.39 -7.06 -7.55
CA ILE A 66 6.77 -6.62 -7.82
C ILE A 66 7.64 -7.70 -8.51
N LYS A 67 7.17 -8.95 -8.53
CA LYS A 67 7.81 -10.06 -9.25
C LYS A 67 7.20 -10.28 -10.63
N ASP A 68 6.14 -9.58 -11.01
CA ASP A 68 5.54 -9.68 -12.33
C ASP A 68 6.40 -8.91 -13.35
N PRO A 69 7.06 -9.60 -14.30
CA PRO A 69 7.91 -8.96 -15.31
C PRO A 69 7.18 -7.91 -16.14
N LYS A 70 5.87 -8.10 -16.39
CA LYS A 70 5.07 -7.15 -17.17
C LYS A 70 4.83 -5.85 -16.41
N LEU A 71 4.73 -5.92 -15.09
CA LEU A 71 4.53 -4.75 -14.25
C LEU A 71 5.83 -3.93 -14.18
N ILE A 72 6.98 -4.62 -14.10
CA ILE A 72 8.31 -4.00 -14.21
C ILE A 72 8.46 -3.28 -15.54
N ASP A 73 8.05 -3.91 -16.66
CA ASP A 73 8.12 -3.32 -17.99
C ASP A 73 7.19 -2.11 -18.18
N LEU A 74 6.10 -2.00 -17.42
CA LEU A 74 5.17 -0.86 -17.46
C LEU A 74 5.62 0.32 -16.59
N LEU A 75 6.53 0.10 -15.65
CA LEU A 75 7.02 1.10 -14.69
C LEU A 75 8.40 1.69 -15.08
N LEU A 76 9.05 1.16 -16.12
CA LEU A 76 10.30 1.64 -16.72
C LEU A 76 10.04 2.46 -18.00
#